data_AF-A0A9N8X2L9-F1
#
_entry.id   AF-A0A9N8X2L9-F1
#
_cell.length_a   1.000
_cell.length_b   1.000
_cell.length_c   1.000
_cell.angle_alpha   90.00
_cell.angle_beta   90.00
_cell.angle_gamma   90.00
#
_symmetry.space_group_name_H-M   'P 1'
#
loop_
_entity.id
_entity.type
_entity.pdbx_description
1 polymer ?
#
loop_
_entity_poly.entity_id
_entity_poly.type
_entity_poly.pdbx_seq_one_letter_code
_entity_poly.pdbx_strand_id
1 'polypeptide(L)' 'MVNFDAYDIGSHRLSCPACSRGPRDKTLGLTIEADGAGVAHCFRCAFTESYRPERGAPLTTPSKPRIKAAAPTAKGSD' A
#
# COMPACT_ATOMS: atom_id res chain seq x y z
N MET A 1 5.53 -10.84 -4.52
CA MET A 1 6.46 -10.19 -3.58
C MET A 1 7.14 -9.06 -4.32
N VAL A 2 7.16 -7.86 -3.75
CA VAL A 2 7.79 -6.67 -4.33
C VAL A 2 9.26 -6.62 -3.88
N ASN A 3 10.18 -6.36 -4.80
CA ASN A 3 11.61 -6.28 -4.49
C ASN A 3 12.03 -4.83 -4.21
N PHE A 4 11.92 -4.40 -2.95
CA PHE A 4 12.14 -3.01 -2.53
C PHE A 4 13.59 -2.54 -2.72
N ASP A 5 14.58 -3.41 -2.52
CA ASP A 5 16.01 -3.08 -2.66
C ASP A 5 16.47 -2.80 -4.11
N ALA A 6 15.61 -3.05 -5.11
CA ALA A 6 15.91 -2.73 -6.51
C ALA A 6 15.47 -1.31 -6.92
N TYR A 7 14.91 -0.53 -6.00
CA TYR A 7 14.39 0.81 -6.30
C TYR A 7 15.08 1.87 -5.45
N ASP A 8 15.39 3.00 -6.07
CA ASP A 8 15.89 4.19 -5.39
C ASP A 8 14.80 4.89 -4.56
N ILE A 9 15.24 5.72 -3.62
CA ILE A 9 14.38 6.61 -2.82
C ILE A 9 13.49 7.44 -3.76
N GLY A 10 12.18 7.43 -3.51
CA GLY A 10 11.19 8.15 -4.31
C GLY A 10 9.93 7.33 -4.61
N SER A 11 9.12 7.85 -5.53
CA SER A 11 7.85 7.23 -5.95
C SER A 11 7.98 6.54 -7.31
N HIS A 12 7.72 5.24 -7.32
CA HIS A 12 7.76 4.34 -8.46
C HIS A 12 6.39 3.75 -8.77
N ARG A 13 6.17 3.34 -10.02
CA ARG A 13 4.93 2.66 -10.43
C ARG A 13 5.24 1.32 -11.10
N LEU A 14 4.67 0.26 -10.54
CA LEU A 14 4.94 -1.12 -10.89
C LEU A 14 3.66 -1.88 -11.24
N SER A 15 3.85 -3.07 -11.80
CA SER A 15 2.75 -4.00 -12.04
C SER A 15 2.40 -4.74 -10.76
N CYS A 16 1.12 -4.73 -10.37
CA CYS A 16 0.68 -5.43 -9.17
C CYS A 16 0.79 -6.96 -9.34
N PRO A 17 1.53 -7.68 -8.48
CA PRO A 17 1.67 -9.13 -8.62
C PRO A 17 0.36 -9.89 -8.38
N ALA A 18 -0.62 -9.27 -7.70
CA ALA A 18 -1.89 -9.90 -7.36
C ALA A 18 -3.00 -9.70 -8.41
N CYS A 19 -3.03 -8.56 -9.12
CA CYS A 19 -4.13 -8.22 -10.03
C CYS A 19 -3.71 -7.62 -11.38
N SER A 20 -2.40 -7.45 -11.65
CA SER A 20 -1.96 -6.95 -12.95
C SER A 20 -2.35 -7.92 -14.07
N ARG A 21 -2.69 -7.37 -15.24
CA ARG A 21 -3.05 -8.15 -16.44
C ARG A 21 -1.99 -8.04 -17.54
N GLY A 22 -0.82 -7.49 -17.23
CA GLY A 22 0.30 -7.38 -18.16
C GLY A 22 1.31 -6.30 -17.75
N PRO A 23 2.44 -6.21 -18.46
CA PRO A 23 3.55 -5.30 -18.12
C PRO A 23 3.22 -3.80 -18.31
N ARG A 24 2.07 -3.49 -18.91
CA ARG A 24 1.57 -2.11 -19.07
C ARG A 24 0.72 -1.63 -17.89
N ASP A 25 0.23 -2.55 -17.04
CA ASP A 25 -0.66 -2.23 -15.92
C ASP A 25 0.12 -1.77 -14.69
N LYS A 26 0.55 -0.51 -14.68
CA LYS A 26 1.27 0.11 -13.56
C LYS A 26 0.34 0.57 -12.43
N THR A 27 -0.44 -0.36 -11.87
CA THR A 27 -1.47 -0.09 -10.84
C THR A 27 -0.95 -0.14 -9.41
N LEU A 28 0.31 -0.55 -9.20
CA LEU A 28 0.98 -0.60 -7.91
C LEU A 28 1.85 0.66 -7.75
N GLY A 29 1.52 1.53 -6.80
CA GLY A 29 2.42 2.61 -6.39
C GLY A 29 3.41 2.07 -5.35
N LEU A 30 4.69 2.23 -5.60
CA LEU A 30 5.77 1.90 -4.66
C LEU A 30 6.43 3.20 -4.23
N THR A 31 6.50 3.46 -2.93
CA THR A 31 7.24 4.60 -2.37
C THR A 31 8.39 4.07 -1.55
N ILE A 32 9.61 4.51 -1.83
CA ILE A 32 10.79 4.26 -1.02
C ILE A 32 11.14 5.57 -0.30
N GLU A 33 11.14 5.52 1.03
CA GLU A 33 11.51 6.60 1.92
C GLU A 33 13.04 6.67 2.11
N ALA A 34 13.54 7.81 2.58
CA ALA A 34 14.98 8.04 2.71
C ALA A 34 15.67 7.17 3.78
N ASP A 35 14.91 6.59 4.70
CA ASP A 35 15.36 5.60 5.69
C ASP A 35 15.46 4.17 5.11
N GLY A 36 15.14 3.99 3.83
CA GLY A 36 15.09 2.69 3.17
C GLY A 36 13.80 1.91 3.43
N ALA A 37 12.87 2.46 4.22
CA ALA A 37 11.54 1.91 4.34
C ALA A 37 10.80 2.08 3.01
N GLY A 38 10.05 1.06 2.61
CA GLY A 38 9.27 1.06 1.39
C GLY A 38 7.82 0.69 1.63
N VAL A 39 6.90 1.32 0.91
CA VAL A 39 5.48 1.00 0.95
C VAL A 39 4.95 0.83 -0.47
N ALA A 40 4.45 -0.35 -0.79
CA ALA A 40 3.74 -0.66 -2.01
C ALA A 40 2.24 -0.72 -1.77
N HIS A 41 1.46 -0.02 -2.59
CA HIS A 41 0.00 0.03 -2.51
C HIS A 41 -0.63 -0.07 -3.91
N CYS A 42 -1.52 -1.03 -4.10
CA CYS A 42 -2.26 -1.21 -5.35
C CYS A 42 -3.63 -0.56 -5.26
N PHE A 43 -3.86 0.44 -6.12
CA PHE A 43 -5.14 1.15 -6.18
C PHE A 43 -6.29 0.32 -6.78
N ARG A 44 -6.00 -0.88 -7.33
CA ARG A 44 -7.00 -1.73 -8.00
C ARG A 44 -7.56 -2.83 -7.11
N CYS A 45 -6.70 -3.56 -6.41
CA CYS A 45 -7.11 -4.67 -5.54
C CYS A 45 -6.83 -4.42 -4.05
N ALA A 46 -6.38 -3.22 -3.68
CA ALA A 46 -5.97 -2.87 -2.31
C ALA A 46 -4.80 -3.70 -1.76
N PHE A 47 -4.03 -4.38 -2.61
CA PHE A 47 -2.80 -5.06 -2.21
C PHE A 47 -1.83 -4.05 -1.60
N THR A 48 -1.39 -4.29 -0.37
CA THR A 48 -0.48 -3.41 0.37
C THR A 48 0.67 -4.24 0.92
N GLU A 49 1.90 -3.83 0.66
CA GLU A 49 3.12 -4.48 1.13
C GLU A 49 4.05 -3.40 1.66
N SER A 50 4.51 -3.53 2.90
CA SER A 50 5.42 -2.55 3.52
C SER A 50 6.72 -3.25 3.89
N TYR A 51 7.82 -2.70 3.41
CA TYR A 51 9.17 -3.06 3.78
C TYR A 51 9.71 -2.05 4.77
N ARG A 52 10.27 -2.52 5.86
CA ARG A 52 11.06 -1.69 6.76
C ARG A 52 12.35 -2.43 7.02
N PRO A 53 13.51 -1.89 6.62
CA PRO A 53 14.80 -2.43 7.02
C PRO A 53 15.03 -2.06 8.50
N GLU A 54 14.21 -2.60 9.41
CA GLU A 54 14.51 -2.46 10.83
C GLU A 54 15.79 -3.25 11.12
N ARG A 55 16.67 -2.66 11.92
CA ARG A 55 17.45 -3.45 12.87
C ARG A 55 16.46 -4.12 13.84
N GLY A 56 15.85 -5.22 13.40
CA GLY A 56 15.15 -6.20 14.22
C GLY A 56 13.75 -5.86 14.75
N ALA A 57 12.73 -5.89 13.88
CA ALA A 57 11.44 -6.58 14.13
C ALA A 57 10.46 -6.37 12.95
N PRO A 58 9.83 -7.44 12.43
CA PRO A 58 8.77 -7.29 11.45
C PRO A 58 7.47 -6.89 12.16
N LEU A 59 7.11 -5.61 12.11
CA LEU A 59 5.71 -5.22 12.29
C LEU A 59 4.97 -5.48 10.98
N THR A 60 4.60 -6.74 10.74
CA THR A 60 3.46 -7.06 9.87
C THR A 60 2.22 -6.49 10.54
N THR A 61 1.96 -5.21 10.31
CA THR A 61 0.63 -4.67 10.59
C THR A 61 -0.25 -5.10 9.43
N PRO A 62 -1.23 -6.00 9.64
CA PRO A 62 -2.22 -6.25 8.61
C PRO A 62 -2.87 -4.91 8.29
N SER A 63 -2.89 -4.56 7.01
CA SER A 63 -3.63 -3.40 6.49
C SER A 63 -5.06 -3.52 6.98
N LYS A 64 -5.37 -2.87 8.11
CA LYS A 64 -6.72 -2.79 8.65
C LYS A 64 -7.52 -2.13 7.54
N PRO A 65 -8.62 -2.73 7.04
CA PRO A 65 -9.51 -2.02 6.14
C PRO A 65 -9.94 -0.76 6.89
N ARG A 66 -9.55 0.40 6.35
CA ARG A 66 -9.97 1.71 6.85
C ARG A 66 -11.49 1.70 6.81
N ILE A 67 -12.10 1.43 7.97
CA ILE A 67 -13.54 1.48 8.17
C ILE A 67 -13.98 2.83 7.64
N LYS A 68 -14.82 2.83 6.61
CA LYS A 68 -15.43 4.06 6.09
C LYS A 68 -16.14 4.70 7.27
N ALA A 69 -15.75 5.93 7.59
CA ALA A 69 -16.38 6.70 8.63
C ALA A 69 -17.89 6.74 8.37
N ALA A 70 -18.66 6.27 9.35
CA ALA A 70 -20.09 6.50 9.39
C ALA A 70 -20.34 8.01 9.38
N ALA A 71 -21.14 8.49 8.43
CA ALA A 71 -21.68 9.84 8.49
C ALA A 71 -22.64 9.93 9.70
N PRO A 72 -22.52 10.94 10.58
CA PRO A 72 -23.48 11.14 11.64
C PRO A 72 -24.66 12.03 11.19
N THR A 73 -25.83 11.78 11.81
CA THR A 73 -26.99 12.69 12.04
C THR A 73 -27.88 13.06 10.83
N ALA A 74 -29.23 13.12 10.89
CA ALA A 74 -30.11 13.50 12.00
C ALA A 74 -31.59 12.99 11.86
N LYS A 75 -32.23 12.79 13.02
CA LYS A 75 -33.63 13.04 13.46
C LYS A 75 -34.73 13.36 12.42
N GLY A 76 -35.85 12.66 12.57
CA GLY A 76 -37.22 13.12 12.24
C GLY A 76 -38.22 12.35 13.12
N SER A 77 -38.76 13.03 14.14
CA SER A 77 -39.82 12.55 15.03
C SER A 77 -41.19 12.74 14.36
N ASP A 78 -42.11 11.84 14.71
CA ASP A 78 -43.57 11.93 14.50
C ASP A 78 -44.17 13.23 15.06
#